data_AF-A0A1E2WPH7-F1
#
_entry.id   AF-A0A1E2WPH7-F1
#
_cell.length_a   1.000
_cell.length_b   1.000
_cell.length_c   1.000
_cell.angle_alpha   90.00
_cell.angle_beta   90.00
_cell.angle_gamma   90.00
#
_symmetry.space_group_name_H-M   'P 1'
#
loop_
_entity.id
_entity.type
_entity.pdbx_description
1 polymer ?
#
loop_
_entity_poly.entity_id
_entity_poly.type
_entity_poly.pdbx_seq_one_letter_code
_entity_poly.pdbx_strand_id
1 'polypeptide(L)' 'MTSVSRLDQVLESIEDLSVDEQETLIDLISHRLAERRRSEIAANIAQAQVEYQTGKVFRGTVTQIMDELRK' A
#
# COMPACT_ATOMS: atom_id res chain seq x y z
N MET A 1 8.61 24.55 -23.52
CA MET A 1 7.68 24.74 -22.38
C MET A 1 7.73 23.45 -21.58
N THR A 2 8.39 23.48 -20.42
CA THR A 2 8.56 22.30 -19.57
C THR A 2 7.21 21.97 -18.95
N SER A 3 6.66 20.79 -19.25
CA SER A 3 5.40 20.33 -18.64
C SER A 3 5.64 20.13 -17.15
N VAL A 4 5.07 21.01 -16.33
CA VAL A 4 5.12 20.93 -14.86
C VAL A 4 4.43 19.63 -14.43
N SER A 5 5.10 18.81 -13.62
CA SER A 5 4.53 17.54 -13.17
C SER A 5 3.36 17.82 -12.20
N ARG A 6 2.43 16.86 -12.07
CA ARG A 6 1.34 16.99 -11.08
C ARG A 6 1.86 17.13 -9.64
N LEU A 7 3.05 16.58 -9.36
CA LEU A 7 3.67 16.71 -8.06
C LEU A 7 4.15 18.14 -7.82
N ASP A 8 4.79 18.76 -8.81
CA ASP A 8 5.29 20.13 -8.71
C ASP A 8 4.14 21.12 -8.47
N GLN A 9 3.00 20.95 -9.14
CA GLN A 9 1.80 21.79 -8.92
C GLN A 9 1.25 21.67 -7.48
N VAL A 10 1.31 20.48 -6.91
CA VAL A 10 0.89 20.25 -5.52
C VAL A 10 1.89 20.87 -4.55
N LEU A 11 3.19 20.81 -4.83
CA LEU A 11 4.21 21.45 -4.02
C LEU A 11 4.04 22.97 -4.00
N GLU A 12 3.83 23.59 -5.17
CA GLU A 12 3.51 25.03 -5.27
C GLU A 12 2.28 25.40 -4.41
N SER A 13 1.23 24.57 -4.43
CA SER A 13 0.03 24.80 -3.62
C SER A 13 0.26 24.63 -2.12
N ILE A 14 1.25 23.81 -1.71
CA ILE A 14 1.63 23.61 -0.31
C ILE A 14 2.45 24.80 0.20
N GLU A 15 3.27 25.42 -0.67
CA GLU A 15 4.05 26.61 -0.32
C GLU A 15 3.19 27.82 0.08
N ASP A 16 1.96 27.90 -0.44
CA ASP A 16 0.98 28.94 -0.09
C ASP A 16 0.34 28.74 1.30
N LEU A 17 0.51 27.57 1.93
CA LEU A 17 -0.03 27.28 3.26
C LEU A 17 0.85 27.86 4.37
N SER A 18 0.23 28.27 5.47
CA SER A 18 0.96 28.59 6.70
C SER A 18 1.69 27.35 7.26
N VAL A 19 2.70 27.56 8.11
CA VAL A 19 3.46 26.46 8.73
C VAL A 19 2.52 25.50 9.49
N ASP A 20 1.57 26.02 10.26
CA ASP A 20 0.61 25.21 11.02
C ASP A 20 -0.29 24.37 10.10
N GLU A 21 -0.70 24.91 8.95
CA GLU A 21 -1.48 24.19 7.94
C GLU A 21 -0.64 23.10 7.25
N GLN A 22 0.63 23.38 6.97
CA GLN A 22 1.56 22.38 6.42
C GLN A 22 1.79 21.23 7.40
N GLU A 23 1.99 21.52 8.69
CA GLU A 23 2.11 20.50 9.74
C GLU A 23 0.84 19.64 9.83
N THR A 24 -0.33 20.29 9.85
CA THR A 24 -1.62 19.59 9.83
C THR A 24 -1.79 18.69 8.59
N LEU A 25 -1.33 19.17 7.43
CA LEU A 25 -1.38 18.40 6.19
C LEU A 25 -0.48 17.16 6.25
N ILE A 26 0.73 17.28 6.81
CA ILE A 26 1.66 16.16 7.00
C ILE A 26 1.02 15.07 7.85
N ASP A 27 0.39 15.45 8.97
CA ASP A 27 -0.28 14.51 9.87
C ASP A 27 -1.45 13.82 9.17
N LEU A 28 -2.27 14.58 8.44
CA LEU A 28 -3.41 14.05 7.70
C LEU A 28 -2.98 13.05 6.62
N ILE A 29 -1.97 13.39 5.82
CA ILE A 29 -1.46 12.51 4.75
C ILE A 29 -0.87 11.23 5.37
N SER A 30 -0.06 11.37 6.43
CA SER A 30 0.54 10.24 7.13
C SER A 30 -0.53 9.28 7.67
N HIS A 31 -1.58 9.81 8.29
CA HIS A 31 -2.70 9.01 8.77
C HIS A 31 -3.43 8.28 7.64
N ARG A 32 -3.74 8.99 6.54
CA ARG A 32 -4.42 8.40 5.36
C ARG A 32 -3.60 7.30 4.71
N LEU A 33 -2.29 7.46 4.60
CA LEU A 33 -1.40 6.42 4.06
C LEU A 33 -1.37 5.18 4.96
N ALA A 34 -1.34 5.38 6.28
CA ALA A 34 -1.40 4.28 7.24
C ALA A 34 -2.74 3.51 7.15
N GLU A 35 -3.86 4.22 7.04
CA GLU A 35 -5.18 3.59 6.87
C GLU A 35 -5.33 2.82 5.57
N ARG A 36 -4.81 3.39 4.47
CA ARG A 36 -4.80 2.69 3.18
C ARG A 36 -4.00 1.39 3.27
N ARG A 37 -2.81 1.43 3.88
CA ARG A 37 -1.98 0.23 4.08
C ARG A 37 -2.67 -0.80 4.97
N ARG A 38 -3.35 -0.37 6.05
CA ARG A 38 -4.16 -1.28 6.89
C ARG A 38 -5.28 -1.95 6.08
N SER A 39 -5.95 -1.20 5.22
CA SER A 39 -7.03 -1.71 4.37
C SER A 39 -6.50 -2.73 3.35
N GLU A 40 -5.35 -2.48 2.74
CA GLU A 40 -4.68 -3.41 1.82
C GLU A 40 -4.29 -4.71 2.54
N ILE A 41 -3.75 -4.63 3.77
CA ILE A 41 -3.43 -5.80 4.59
C ILE A 41 -4.71 -6.59 4.92
N ALA A 42 -5.78 -5.92 5.33
CA ALA A 42 -7.04 -6.58 5.66
C ALA A 42 -7.64 -7.30 4.44
N ALA A 43 -7.59 -6.69 3.25
CA ALA A 43 -8.02 -7.30 2.01
C ALA A 43 -7.19 -8.55 1.67
N ASN A 44 -5.86 -8.46 1.80
CA ASN A 44 -4.96 -9.60 1.57
C ASN A 44 -5.23 -10.75 2.55
N ILE A 45 -5.49 -10.46 3.82
CA ILE A 45 -5.84 -11.47 4.84
C ILE A 45 -7.16 -12.14 4.47
N ALA A 46 -8.19 -11.37 4.12
CA ALA A 46 -9.48 -11.92 3.73
C ALA A 46 -9.35 -12.84 2.51
N GLN A 47 -8.57 -12.42 1.50
CA GLN A 47 -8.29 -13.23 0.32
C GLN A 47 -7.55 -14.53 0.67
N ALA A 48 -6.50 -14.47 1.49
CA ALA A 48 -5.76 -15.63 1.93
C ALA A 48 -6.62 -16.62 2.73
N GLN A 49 -7.54 -16.13 3.56
CA GLN A 49 -8.50 -16.97 4.28
C GLN A 49 -9.44 -17.71 3.32
N VAL A 50 -9.97 -17.02 2.30
CA VAL A 50 -10.82 -17.64 1.27
C VAL A 50 -10.04 -18.70 0.50
N GLU A 51 -8.81 -18.41 0.09
CA GLU A 51 -7.95 -19.37 -0.62
C GLU A 51 -7.68 -20.62 0.22
N TYR A 52 -7.37 -20.42 1.50
CA TYR A 52 -7.15 -21.53 2.43
C TYR A 52 -8.40 -22.41 2.60
N GLN A 53 -9.57 -21.80 2.78
CA GLN A 53 -10.84 -22.51 2.94
C GLN A 53 -11.28 -23.22 1.66
N THR A 54 -11.06 -22.61 0.51
CA THR A 54 -11.43 -23.17 -0.80
C THR A 54 -10.40 -24.15 -1.36
N GLY A 55 -9.32 -24.42 -0.62
CA GLY A 55 -8.26 -25.35 -1.04
C GLY A 55 -7.42 -24.83 -2.21
N LYS A 56 -7.50 -23.53 -2.53
CA LYS A 56 -6.64 -22.84 -3.50
C LYS A 56 -5.26 -22.51 -2.91
N VAL A 57 -4.74 -23.43 -2.11
CA VAL A 57 -3.43 -23.34 -1.48
C VAL A 57 -2.66 -24.61 -1.82
N PHE A 58 -1.38 -24.46 -2.13
CA PHE A 58 -0.52 -25.62 -2.30
C PHE A 58 -0.34 -26.33 -0.96
N ARG A 59 -0.50 -27.66 -0.96
CA ARG A 59 -0.26 -28.51 0.21
C ARG A 59 0.68 -29.63 -0.19
N GLY A 60 1.84 -29.68 0.46
CA GLY A 60 2.85 -30.69 0.18
C GLY A 60 3.89 -30.78 1.29
N THR A 61 4.73 -31.81 1.20
CA THR A 61 5.94 -31.94 2.01
C THR A 61 6.93 -30.82 1.71
N VAL A 62 7.88 -30.59 2.62
CA VAL A 62 8.95 -29.59 2.43
C VAL A 62 9.67 -29.79 1.09
N THR A 63 9.96 -31.04 0.71
CA THR A 63 10.60 -31.35 -0.58
C THR A 63 9.76 -30.87 -1.76
N GLN A 64 8.45 -31.15 -1.76
CA GLN A 64 7.54 -30.74 -2.83
C GLN A 64 7.40 -29.21 -2.93
N ILE A 65 7.40 -28.51 -1.78
CA ILE A 65 7.38 -27.04 -1.74
C ILE A 65 8.69 -26.48 -2.34
N MET A 66 9.84 -27.05 -1.95
CA MET A 66 11.14 -26.60 -2.44
C MET A 66 11.32 -26.86 -3.95
N ASP A 67 10.73 -27.94 -4.47
CA ASP A 67 10.75 -28.24 -5.90
C ASP A 67 9.86 -27.26 -6.70
N GLU A 68 8.75 -26.80 -6.13
CA GLU A 68 7.88 -25.79 -6.75
C GLU A 68 8.54 -24.41 -6.81
N LEU A 69 9.21 -23.98 -5.73
CA LEU A 69 9.91 -22.67 -5.68
C LEU A 69 11.13 -22.57 -6.61
N ARG A 70 11.66 -23.70 -7.07
CA ARG A 70 12.82 -23.77 -7.96
C ARG A 70 12.46 -23.75 -9.45
N LYS A 71 11.16 -23.84 -9.79
CA LYS A 71 10.67 -23.66 -11.16
C LYS A 71 10.61 -22.19 -11.55
#